data_AF-L9WYJ6-F1
#
_entry.id   AF-L9WYJ6-F1
#
_cell.length_a   1.000
_cell.length_b   1.000
_cell.length_c   1.000
_cell.angle_alpha   90.00
_cell.angle_beta   90.00
_cell.angle_gamma   90.00
#
_symmetry.space_group_name_H-M   'P 1'
#
loop_
_entity.id
_entity.type
_entity.pdbx_description
1 polymer ?
#
loop_
_entity_poly.entity_id
_entity_poly.type
_entity_poly.pdbx_seq_one_letter_code
_entity_poly.pdbx_strand_id
1 'polypeptide(L)' 'MDTDRLLELVPHYVAMLLLVFLVLGIVRTLVGDVGFWVDLAIIFVLVFLYRPAVQALGIAPSAWEE' A
#
# COMPACT_ATOMS: atom_id res chain seq x y z
N MET A 1 24.11 10.00 -0.66
CA MET A 1 22.80 9.34 -0.49
C MET A 1 21.83 10.24 -1.24
N ASP A 2 21.37 9.83 -2.41
CA ASP A 2 20.54 10.66 -3.29
C ASP A 2 19.19 10.91 -2.63
N THR A 3 19.09 12.04 -1.94
CA THR A 3 17.91 12.47 -1.20
C THR A 3 16.68 12.50 -2.12
N ASP A 4 16.87 12.81 -3.40
CA ASP A 4 15.82 12.84 -4.43
C ASP A 4 15.17 11.46 -4.64
N ARG A 5 15.95 10.38 -4.65
CA ARG A 5 15.42 9.00 -4.77
C ARG A 5 14.62 8.57 -3.54
N LEU A 6 15.04 9.00 -2.36
CA LEU A 6 14.27 8.76 -1.13
C LEU A 6 12.97 9.56 -1.12
N LEU A 7 13.00 10.79 -1.65
CA LEU A 7 11.84 11.66 -1.73
C LEU A 7 10.78 11.11 -2.71
N GLU A 8 11.18 10.43 -3.77
CA GLU A 8 10.28 9.72 -4.70
C GLU A 8 9.52 8.56 -4.03
N LEU A 9 10.09 7.94 -2.99
CA LEU A 9 9.46 6.82 -2.29
C LEU A 9 8.44 7.27 -1.24
N VAL A 10 8.65 8.43 -0.61
CA VAL A 10 7.75 8.99 0.41
C VAL A 10 6.28 8.99 -0.01
N PRO A 11 5.89 9.53 -1.18
CA PRO A 11 4.48 9.55 -1.59
C PRO A 11 3.88 8.14 -1.71
N HIS A 12 4.66 7.14 -2.09
CA HIS A 12 4.16 5.76 -2.21
C HIS A 12 4.00 5.07 -0.86
N TYR A 13 4.84 5.37 0.11
CA TYR A 13 4.63 4.92 1.49
C TYR A 13 3.39 5.57 2.11
N VAL A 14 3.19 6.86 1.88
CA VAL A 14 1.99 7.57 2.33
C VAL A 14 0.75 6.99 1.65
N ALA A 15 0.80 6.76 0.33
CA ALA A 15 -0.30 6.17 -0.42
C ALA A 15 -0.63 4.75 0.05
N MET A 16 0.37 3.89 0.28
CA MET A 16 0.16 2.56 0.87
C MET A 16 -0.50 2.64 2.24
N LEU A 17 -0.02 3.53 3.11
CA LEU A 17 -0.57 3.71 4.45
C LEU A 17 -2.05 4.12 4.37
N LEU A 18 -2.36 5.11 3.53
CA LEU A 18 -3.73 5.56 3.30
C LEU A 18 -4.60 4.44 2.70
N LEU A 19 -4.07 3.65 1.77
CA LEU A 19 -4.77 2.52 1.15
C LEU A 19 -5.13 1.46 2.20
N VAL A 20 -4.20 1.12 3.10
CA VAL A 20 -4.46 0.17 4.19
C VAL A 20 -5.59 0.68 5.08
N PHE A 21 -5.52 1.93 5.54
CA PHE A 21 -6.59 2.51 6.37
C PHE A 21 -7.93 2.57 5.63
N LEU A 22 -7.92 2.92 4.35
CA LEU A 22 -9.12 2.99 3.53
C LEU A 22 -9.78 1.61 3.41
N VAL A 23 -9.00 0.58 3.06
CA VAL A 23 -9.54 -0.77 2.85
C VAL A 23 -10.03 -1.38 4.16
N LEU A 24 -9.25 -1.28 5.25
CA LEU A 24 -9.69 -1.77 6.56
C LEU A 24 -10.92 -1.00 7.06
N GLY A 25 -10.97 0.31 6.82
CA GLY A 25 -12.13 1.14 7.13
C GLY A 25 -13.38 0.68 6.39
N ILE A 26 -13.28 0.44 5.08
CA ILE A 26 -14.37 -0.09 4.25
C ILE A 26 -14.82 -1.45 4.76
N VAL A 27 -13.89 -2.38 4.99
CA VAL A 27 -14.20 -3.73 5.51
C VAL A 27 -14.93 -3.63 6.84
N ARG A 28 -14.45 -2.78 7.75
CA ARG A 28 -15.09 -2.58 9.05
C ARG A 28 -16.47 -1.94 8.95
N THR A 29 -16.68 -1.00 8.05
CA THR A 29 -17.98 -0.37 7.83
C THR A 29 -18.99 -1.33 7.22
N LEU A 30 -18.57 -2.21 6.31
CA LEU A 30 -19.47 -3.11 5.58
C LEU A 30 -19.72 -4.43 6.29
N VAL A 31 -18.69 -5.01 6.92
CA VAL A 31 -18.70 -6.36 7.49
C VAL A 31 -18.63 -6.33 9.02
N GLY A 32 -18.22 -5.20 9.62
CA GLY A 32 -17.97 -5.10 11.06
C GLY A 32 -16.56 -5.54 11.44
N ASP A 33 -16.36 -5.86 12.72
CA ASP A 33 -15.06 -6.36 13.21
C ASP A 33 -14.82 -7.80 12.76
N VAL A 34 -13.85 -8.00 11.86
CA VAL A 34 -13.53 -9.31 11.25
C VAL A 34 -12.41 -10.07 11.99
N GLY A 35 -11.79 -9.43 12.99
CA GLY A 35 -10.75 -10.01 13.82
C GLY A 35 -9.35 -9.91 13.23
N PHE A 36 -8.35 -9.98 14.12
CA PHE A 36 -6.95 -9.69 13.83
C PHE A 36 -6.35 -10.48 12.66
N TRP A 37 -6.62 -11.79 12.57
CA TRP A 37 -6.04 -12.63 11.52
C TRP A 37 -6.54 -12.27 10.12
N VAL A 38 -7.78 -11.80 10.01
CA VAL A 38 -8.36 -11.34 8.73
C VAL A 38 -7.76 -10.00 8.34
N ASP A 39 -7.67 -9.05 9.28
CA ASP A 39 -7.02 -7.77 9.05
C ASP A 39 -5.56 -7.94 8.60
N LEU A 40 -4.83 -8.85 9.26
CA LEU A 40 -3.46 -9.19 8.88
C LEU A 40 -3.40 -9.73 7.46
N ALA A 41 -4.27 -10.67 7.09
CA ALA A 41 -4.32 -11.22 5.74
C ALA A 41 -4.62 -10.15 4.69
N ILE A 42 -5.54 -9.20 4.98
CA ILE A 42 -5.85 -8.06 4.11
C ILE A 42 -4.61 -7.19 3.91
N ILE A 43 -3.91 -6.83 4.98
CA ILE A 43 -2.68 -6.03 4.91
C ILE A 43 -1.63 -6.72 4.06
N PHE A 44 -1.41 -8.03 4.28
CA PHE A 44 -0.50 -8.83 3.47
C PHE A 44 -0.87 -8.73 1.98
N VAL A 45 -2.13 -9.01 1.63
CA VAL A 45 -2.60 -8.94 0.25
C VAL A 45 -2.37 -7.54 -0.34
N LEU A 46 -2.69 -6.47 0.38
CA LEU A 46 -2.48 -5.10 -0.09
C LEU A 46 -1.01 -4.80 -0.34
N VAL A 47 -0.12 -5.14 0.60
CA VAL A 47 1.32 -4.87 0.46
C VAL A 47 1.89 -5.60 -0.75
N PHE A 48 1.52 -6.86 -0.94
CA PHE A 48 2.01 -7.67 -2.07
C PHE A 48 1.40 -7.24 -3.41
N LEU A 49 0.15 -6.77 -3.44
CA LEU A 49 -0.51 -6.31 -4.66
C LEU A 49 -0.21 -4.85 -5.01
N TYR A 50 0.21 -4.02 -4.06
CA TYR A 50 0.46 -2.61 -4.30
C TYR A 50 1.57 -2.39 -5.34
N ARG A 51 2.71 -3.08 -5.21
CA ARG A 51 3.83 -2.95 -6.15
C ARG A 51 3.42 -3.30 -7.58
N PRO A 52 2.82 -4.48 -7.87
CA PRO A 52 2.38 -4.79 -9.23
C PRO A 52 1.26 -3.86 -9.71
N ALA A 53 0.38 -3.37 -8.83
CA ALA A 53 -0.64 -2.39 -9.21
C ALA A 53 -0.02 -1.05 -9.66
N VAL A 54 0.94 -0.53 -8.90
CA VAL A 54 1.66 0.71 -9.22
C VAL A 54 2.48 0.58 -10.51
N GLN A 55 3.11 -0.59 -10.73
CA GLN A 55 3.80 -0.89 -11.98
C GLN A 55 2.85 -0.95 -13.17
N ALA A 56 1.69 -1.62 -13.02
CA ALA A 56 0.68 -1.69 -14.06
C ALA A 56 0.08 -0.32 -14.43
N LEU A 57 0.03 0.61 -13.46
CA LEU A 57 -0.42 1.99 -13.67
C LEU A 57 0.65 2.91 -14.27
N GLY A 58 1.89 2.43 -14.44
CA GLY A 58 2.98 3.24 -15.02
C GLY A 58 3.46 4.39 -14.13
N ILE A 59 3.14 4.37 -12.84
CA ILE A 59 3.54 5.38 -11.85
C ILE A 59 4.61 4.85 -10.88
N ALA A 60 5.31 3.78 -11.28
CA ALA A 60 6.38 3.21 -10.49
C ALA A 60 7.53 4.22 -10.35
N PRO A 61 8.07 4.40 -9.13
CA PRO A 61 9.19 5.29 -8.90
C PRO A 61 10.47 4.64 -9.46
N SER A 62 11.41 5.47 -9.90
CA SER A 62 12.69 5.01 -10.45
C SER A 62 13.48 4.13 -9.48
N ALA A 63 13.31 4.37 -8.18
CA ALA A 63 13.92 3.62 -7.09
C ALA A 63 13.51 2.13 -7.00
N TRP A 64 12.50 1.67 -7.74
CA TRP A 64 12.08 0.25 -7.76
C TRP A 64 12.70 -0.58 -8.89
N GLU A 65 13.39 0.08 -9.83
CA GLU A 65 14.02 -0.53 -11.00
C GLU A 65 15.50 -0.91 -10.77
N GLU A 66 16.05 -0.62 -9.59
CA GLU A 66 17.40 -1.03 -9.17
C GLU A 66 17.47 -2.41 -8.50
#